data_AF-A0A970DX36-F1
#
_entry.id   AF-A0A970DX36-F1
#
_cell.length_a   1.000
_cell.length_b   1.000
_cell.length_c   1.000
_cell.angle_alpha   90.00
_cell.angle_beta   90.00
_cell.angle_gamma   90.00
#
_symmetry.space_group_name_H-M   'P 1'
#
loop_
_entity.id
_entity.type
_entity.pdbx_description
1 polymer ?
#
loop_
_entity_poly.entity_id
_entity_poly.type
_entity_poly.pdbx_seq_one_letter_code
_entity_poly.pdbx_strand_id
1 'polypeptide(L)'
;LAGTGLAMMLGASPLLTCMILSVAYTNLASDSEAVFAQIDRFTPPLFMLFFFVSGAELDITILPSVGLIGVLYIVFRVIGKFVGSLTGAEIAHAEPVVKKYLGFTLVPQAGVAIGLATLATRVIPEYGPQIQTVVLCATVIYELVGPVITKIALQRAGEINPAQQAA
;
A
#
# COMPACT_ATOMS: atom_id res chain seq x y z
N LEU A 1 -8.60 -19.95 0.42
CA LEU A 1 -9.84 -19.95 1.23
C LEU A 1 -9.70 -20.75 2.52
N ALA A 2 -9.32 -22.04 2.49
CA ALA A 2 -9.12 -22.81 3.72
C ALA A 2 -8.05 -22.20 4.65
N GLY A 3 -6.90 -21.80 4.10
CA GLY A 3 -5.82 -21.15 4.88
C GLY A 3 -6.22 -19.82 5.51
N THR A 4 -6.93 -18.96 4.77
CA THR A 4 -7.45 -17.68 5.29
C THR A 4 -8.56 -17.88 6.33
N GLY A 5 -9.41 -18.91 6.15
CA GLY A 5 -10.44 -19.28 7.12
C GLY A 5 -9.83 -19.75 8.44
N LEU A 6 -8.81 -20.63 8.38
CA LEU A 6 -8.06 -21.06 9.56
C LEU A 6 -7.33 -19.90 10.23
N ALA A 7 -6.72 -19.01 9.45
CA ALA A 7 -6.05 -17.82 9.99
C ALA A 7 -7.03 -16.94 10.78
N MET A 8 -8.24 -16.69 10.25
CA MET A 8 -9.25 -15.91 10.96
C MET A 8 -9.70 -16.59 12.27
N MET A 9 -9.86 -17.92 12.29
CA MET A 9 -10.20 -18.66 13.51
C MET A 9 -9.11 -18.56 14.59
N LEU A 10 -7.86 -18.47 14.18
CA LEU A 10 -6.70 -18.32 15.07
C LEU A 10 -6.38 -16.84 15.40
N GLY A 11 -7.17 -15.89 14.92
CA GLY A 11 -6.93 -14.45 15.11
C GLY A 11 -5.74 -13.89 14.30
N ALA A 12 -5.26 -14.63 13.30
CA ALA A 12 -4.17 -14.20 12.41
C ALA A 12 -4.66 -13.36 11.22
N SER A 13 -3.75 -12.57 10.63
CA SER A 13 -4.06 -11.67 9.52
C SER A 13 -4.27 -12.43 8.20
N PRO A 14 -5.45 -12.33 7.56
CA PRO A 14 -5.69 -12.96 6.26
C PRO A 14 -4.72 -12.48 5.17
N LEU A 15 -4.33 -11.20 5.20
CA LEU A 15 -3.37 -10.62 4.24
C LEU A 15 -1.99 -11.26 4.38
N LEU A 16 -1.51 -11.38 5.61
CA LEU A 16 -0.22 -12.01 5.88
C LEU A 16 -0.25 -13.49 5.50
N THR A 17 -1.36 -14.19 5.78
CA THR A 17 -1.54 -15.58 5.34
C THR A 17 -1.47 -15.72 3.83
N CYS A 18 -2.12 -14.85 3.06
CA CYS A 18 -2.02 -14.86 1.60
C CYS A 18 -0.57 -14.64 1.15
N MET A 19 0.16 -13.69 1.73
CA MET A 19 1.57 -13.45 1.39
C MET A 19 2.45 -14.67 1.68
N ILE A 20 2.30 -15.28 2.85
CA ILE A 20 3.07 -16.48 3.24
C ILE A 20 2.75 -17.64 2.30
N LEU A 21 1.48 -17.84 1.96
CA LEU A 21 1.06 -18.89 1.02
C LEU A 21 1.66 -18.65 -0.38
N SER A 22 1.64 -17.41 -0.87
CA SER A 22 2.28 -17.06 -2.15
C SER A 22 3.78 -17.33 -2.12
N VAL A 23 4.49 -16.90 -1.06
CA VAL A 23 5.92 -17.19 -0.90
C VAL A 23 6.19 -18.69 -0.86
N ALA A 24 5.44 -19.45 -0.06
CA ALA A 24 5.59 -20.90 0.02
C ALA A 24 5.34 -21.57 -1.34
N TYR A 25 4.29 -21.14 -2.06
CA TYR A 25 3.93 -21.68 -3.36
C TYR A 25 5.02 -21.40 -4.42
N THR A 26 5.52 -20.16 -4.51
CA THR A 26 6.60 -19.82 -5.45
C THR A 26 7.88 -20.63 -5.21
N ASN A 27 8.17 -21.02 -3.95
CA ASN A 27 9.39 -21.76 -3.62
C ASN A 27 9.24 -23.29 -3.73
N LEU A 28 8.02 -23.83 -3.66
CA LEU A 28 7.79 -25.29 -3.70
C LEU A 28 7.25 -25.78 -5.05
N ALA A 29 6.49 -24.95 -5.76
CA ALA A 29 5.77 -25.38 -6.96
C ALA A 29 6.54 -25.04 -8.24
N SER A 30 6.67 -26.03 -9.11
CA SER A 30 7.34 -25.89 -10.41
C SER A 30 6.51 -25.15 -11.46
N ASP A 31 5.19 -25.03 -11.25
CA ASP A 31 4.24 -24.35 -12.13
C ASP A 31 3.91 -22.92 -11.68
N SER A 32 4.66 -22.39 -10.70
CA SER A 32 4.39 -21.10 -10.09
C SER A 32 4.33 -19.95 -11.11
N GLU A 33 5.30 -19.84 -12.03
CA GLU A 33 5.29 -18.81 -13.08
C GLU A 33 4.01 -18.82 -13.93
N ALA A 34 3.54 -20.00 -14.34
CA ALA A 34 2.34 -20.11 -15.15
C ALA A 34 1.09 -19.65 -14.39
N VAL A 35 1.00 -19.98 -13.10
CA VAL A 35 -0.09 -19.55 -12.23
C VAL A 35 -0.04 -18.05 -11.96
N PHE A 36 1.13 -17.49 -11.64
CA PHE A 36 1.28 -16.05 -11.41
C PHE A 36 0.98 -15.24 -12.67
N ALA A 37 1.33 -15.72 -13.87
CA ALA A 37 0.96 -15.07 -15.12
C ALA A 37 -0.58 -14.98 -15.32
N GLN A 38 -1.33 -15.99 -14.89
CA GLN A 38 -2.80 -15.93 -14.92
C GLN A 38 -3.35 -14.93 -13.88
N ILE A 39 -2.75 -14.90 -12.69
CA ILE A 39 -3.12 -13.95 -11.63
C ILE A 39 -2.86 -12.51 -12.08
N ASP A 40 -1.69 -12.25 -12.68
CA ASP A 40 -1.31 -10.92 -13.18
C ASP A 40 -2.24 -10.45 -14.30
N ARG A 41 -2.77 -11.37 -15.12
CA ARG A 41 -3.76 -11.03 -16.15
C ARG A 41 -5.13 -10.65 -15.57
N PHE A 42 -5.50 -11.20 -14.40
CA PHE A 42 -6.77 -10.90 -13.73
C PHE A 42 -6.69 -9.75 -12.71
N THR A 43 -5.47 -9.35 -12.34
CA THR A 43 -5.21 -8.28 -11.37
C THR A 43 -5.69 -6.89 -11.84
N PRO A 44 -5.46 -6.46 -13.10
CA PRO A 44 -5.90 -5.13 -13.54
C PRO A 44 -7.42 -4.91 -13.46
N PRO A 45 -8.29 -5.85 -13.88
CA PRO A 45 -9.74 -5.74 -13.66
C PRO A 45 -10.12 -5.59 -12.18
N LEU A 46 -9.48 -6.34 -11.28
CA LEU A 46 -9.73 -6.24 -9.84
C LEU A 46 -9.32 -4.87 -9.29
N PHE A 47 -8.15 -4.36 -9.69
CA PHE A 47 -7.71 -3.03 -9.30
C PHE A 47 -8.62 -1.94 -9.86
N MET A 48 -9.08 -2.07 -11.10
CA MET A 48 -10.04 -1.13 -11.69
C MET A 48 -11.35 -1.10 -10.89
N LEU A 49 -11.92 -2.25 -10.54
CA LEU A 49 -13.13 -2.32 -9.71
C LEU A 49 -12.89 -1.75 -8.30
N PHE A 50 -11.76 -2.08 -7.68
CA PHE A 50 -11.39 -1.56 -6.36
C PHE A 50 -11.26 -0.03 -6.36
N PHE A 51 -10.55 0.55 -7.33
CA PHE A 51 -10.38 2.00 -7.44
C PHE A 51 -11.69 2.70 -7.83
N PHE A 52 -12.53 2.06 -8.65
CA PHE A 52 -13.86 2.58 -8.98
C PHE A 52 -14.75 2.68 -7.73
N VAL A 53 -14.84 1.60 -6.94
CA VAL A 53 -15.63 1.60 -5.69
C VAL A 53 -15.04 2.56 -4.67
N SER A 54 -13.72 2.55 -4.47
CA SER A 54 -13.05 3.47 -3.53
C SER A 54 -13.25 4.93 -3.95
N GLY A 55 -13.25 5.22 -5.25
CA GLY A 55 -13.58 6.54 -5.79
C GLY A 55 -15.06 6.91 -5.67
N ALA A 56 -15.98 5.95 -5.69
CA ALA A 56 -17.41 6.18 -5.47
C ALA A 56 -17.75 6.40 -3.99
N GLU A 57 -17.02 5.76 -3.08
CA GLU A 57 -17.10 5.99 -1.63
C GLU A 57 -16.36 7.25 -1.18
N LEU A 58 -15.59 7.87 -2.08
CA LEU A 58 -14.86 9.10 -1.79
C LEU A 58 -15.81 10.27 -1.61
N ASP A 59 -16.08 10.62 -0.36
CA ASP A 59 -16.67 11.89 -0.02
C ASP A 59 -15.56 12.96 0.05
N ILE A 60 -15.66 13.98 -0.80
CA ILE A 60 -14.68 15.08 -0.86
C ILE A 60 -14.97 16.14 0.22
N THR A 61 -16.18 16.15 0.77
CA THR A 61 -16.59 17.13 1.79
C THR A 61 -15.89 16.92 3.13
N ILE A 62 -15.31 15.74 3.35
CA ILE A 62 -14.49 15.41 4.54
C ILE A 62 -13.04 15.91 4.42
N LEU A 63 -12.54 16.26 3.23
CA LEU A 63 -11.15 16.75 3.06
C LEU A 63 -10.87 18.08 3.80
N PRO A 64 -11.78 19.08 3.78
CA PRO A 64 -11.61 20.29 4.57
C PRO A 64 -11.71 20.07 6.09
N SER A 65 -12.45 19.05 6.54
CA SER A 65 -12.72 18.84 7.98
C SER A 65 -11.56 18.19 8.73
N VAL A 66 -10.58 17.61 8.02
CA VAL A 66 -9.36 17.05 8.63
C VAL A 66 -8.45 18.13 9.23
N GLY A 67 -8.61 19.37 8.78
CA GLY A 67 -7.92 20.55 9.33
C GLY A 67 -6.40 20.37 9.45
N LEU A 68 -5.83 20.91 10.53
CA LEU A 68 -4.39 20.85 10.81
C LEU A 68 -3.90 19.41 11.08
N ILE A 69 -4.72 18.57 11.73
CA ILE A 69 -4.35 17.22 12.15
C ILE A 69 -4.06 16.33 10.93
N GLY A 70 -4.88 16.44 9.87
CA GLY A 70 -4.66 15.71 8.63
C GLY A 70 -3.35 16.06 7.94
N VAL A 71 -3.04 17.36 7.86
CA VAL A 71 -1.80 17.86 7.27
C VAL A 71 -0.59 17.34 8.06
N LEU A 72 -0.64 17.43 9.39
CA LEU A 72 0.40 16.90 10.25
C LEU A 72 0.58 15.39 10.03
N TYR A 73 -0.52 14.62 10.05
CA TYR A 73 -0.47 13.17 9.79
C TYR A 73 0.20 12.86 8.45
N ILE A 74 -0.15 13.56 7.38
CA ILE A 74 0.44 13.34 6.05
C ILE A 74 1.95 13.62 6.08
N VAL A 75 2.35 14.80 6.57
CA VAL A 75 3.76 15.21 6.58
C VAL A 75 4.61 14.29 7.44
N PHE A 76 4.20 14.06 8.69
CA PHE A 76 4.95 13.22 9.62
C PHE A 76 5.05 11.78 9.13
N ARG A 77 4.01 11.26 8.48
CA ARG A 77 4.03 9.92 7.92
C ARG A 77 5.02 9.79 6.77
N VAL A 78 5.05 10.76 5.85
CA VAL A 78 6.05 10.79 4.78
C VAL A 78 7.44 10.82 5.37
N ILE A 79 7.72 11.78 6.27
CA ILE A 79 9.03 11.89 6.95
C ILE A 79 9.40 10.58 7.64
N GLY A 80 8.47 9.95 8.37
CA GLY A 80 8.69 8.67 9.04
C GLY A 80 9.06 7.55 8.07
N LYS A 81 8.40 7.46 6.91
CA LYS A 81 8.75 6.48 5.87
C LYS A 81 10.14 6.75 5.27
N PHE A 82 10.50 8.01 5.05
CA PHE A 82 11.83 8.39 4.56
C PHE A 82 12.92 8.04 5.56
N VAL A 83 12.81 8.53 6.79
CA VAL A 83 13.80 8.28 7.82
C VAL A 83 13.91 6.79 8.11
N GLY A 84 12.78 6.10 8.31
CA GLY A 84 12.76 4.67 8.60
C GLY A 84 13.33 3.80 7.48
N SER A 85 13.05 4.13 6.21
CA SER A 85 13.62 3.41 5.07
C SER A 85 15.11 3.69 4.91
N LEU A 86 15.57 4.92 5.11
CA LEU A 86 17.00 5.28 5.08
C LEU A 86 17.77 4.53 6.15
N THR A 87 17.32 4.62 7.42
CA THR A 87 17.97 3.93 8.53
C THR A 87 17.92 2.42 8.36
N GLY A 88 16.77 1.87 7.93
CA GLY A 88 16.61 0.44 7.70
C GLY A 88 17.51 -0.07 6.58
N ALA A 89 17.61 0.66 5.47
CA ALA A 89 18.49 0.34 4.35
C ALA A 89 19.98 0.49 4.72
N GLU A 90 20.32 1.41 5.62
CA GLU A 90 21.68 1.57 6.14
C GLU A 90 22.10 0.41 7.04
N ILE A 91 21.25 0.03 8.00
CA ILE A 91 21.47 -1.12 8.87
C ILE A 91 21.56 -2.42 8.07
N ALA A 92 20.74 -2.56 7.03
CA ALA A 92 20.75 -3.73 6.15
C ALA A 92 21.90 -3.73 5.12
N HIS A 93 22.79 -2.72 5.14
CA HIS A 93 23.87 -2.56 4.16
C HIS A 93 23.39 -2.60 2.69
N ALA A 94 22.20 -2.07 2.42
CA ALA A 94 21.60 -2.08 1.09
C ALA A 94 22.37 -1.18 0.10
N GLU A 95 22.12 -1.39 -1.19
CA GLU A 95 22.74 -0.61 -2.26
C GLU A 95 22.38 0.89 -2.19
N PRO A 96 23.27 1.82 -2.61
CA PRO A 96 23.00 3.27 -2.55
C PRO A 96 21.72 3.70 -3.26
N VAL A 97 21.34 3.02 -4.34
CA VAL A 97 20.09 3.27 -5.07
C VAL A 97 18.87 3.00 -4.18
N VAL A 98 18.88 1.88 -3.44
CA VAL A 98 17.81 1.51 -2.51
C VAL A 98 17.72 2.52 -1.37
N LYS A 99 18.85 2.89 -0.75
CA LYS A 99 18.89 3.91 0.31
C LYS A 99 18.26 5.22 -0.16
N LYS A 100 18.59 5.66 -1.38
CA LYS A 100 18.15 6.94 -1.92
C LYS A 100 16.68 6.97 -2.34
N TYR A 101 16.15 5.89 -2.92
CA TYR A 101 14.85 5.92 -3.59
C TYR A 101 13.72 5.15 -2.87
N LEU A 102 14.03 4.20 -1.98
CA LEU A 102 13.02 3.37 -1.30
C LEU A 102 12.00 4.21 -0.52
N GLY A 103 12.44 5.28 0.17
CA GLY A 103 11.51 6.15 0.91
C GLY A 103 10.42 6.77 0.04
N PHE A 104 10.76 7.15 -1.20
CA PHE A 104 9.80 7.70 -2.17
C PHE A 104 8.79 6.66 -2.63
N THR A 105 9.23 5.41 -2.86
CA THR A 105 8.35 4.33 -3.35
C THR A 105 7.39 3.83 -2.27
N LEU A 106 7.67 4.11 -1.00
CA LEU A 106 6.81 3.76 0.12
C LEU A 106 5.69 4.78 0.37
N VAL A 107 5.71 5.97 -0.24
CA VAL A 107 4.68 7.01 -0.03
C VAL A 107 3.23 6.51 -0.29
N PRO A 108 2.94 5.78 -1.40
CA PRO A 108 1.60 5.28 -1.68
C PRO A 108 0.99 4.52 -0.51
N GLN A 109 -0.32 4.68 -0.35
CA GLN A 109 -1.16 3.92 0.57
C GLN A 109 -2.45 3.56 -0.18
N ALA A 110 -2.98 2.36 0.08
CA ALA A 110 -4.19 1.85 -0.55
C ALA A 110 -5.13 1.17 0.49
N GLY A 111 -5.93 0.21 0.03
CA GLY A 111 -7.05 -0.39 0.75
C GLY A 111 -6.75 -1.02 2.11
N VAL A 112 -5.53 -1.49 2.38
CA VAL A 112 -5.19 -2.06 3.71
C VAL A 112 -5.36 -1.01 4.81
N ALA A 113 -4.98 0.23 4.55
CA ALA A 113 -5.12 1.30 5.53
C ALA A 113 -6.58 1.70 5.75
N ILE A 114 -7.39 1.68 4.68
CA ILE A 114 -8.83 1.91 4.77
C ILE A 114 -9.48 0.83 5.64
N GLY A 115 -9.13 -0.44 5.42
CA GLY A 115 -9.61 -1.56 6.23
C GLY A 115 -9.25 -1.43 7.71
N LEU A 116 -8.01 -1.04 8.02
CA LEU A 116 -7.56 -0.79 9.40
C LEU A 116 -8.25 0.42 10.04
N ALA A 117 -8.48 1.49 9.27
CA ALA A 117 -9.23 2.65 9.72
C ALA A 117 -10.69 2.30 10.07
N THR A 118 -11.36 1.50 9.23
CA THR A 118 -12.69 0.99 9.53
C THR A 118 -12.69 0.09 10.76
N LEU A 119 -11.65 -0.74 10.96
CA LEU A 119 -11.51 -1.53 12.18
C LEU A 119 -11.36 -0.63 13.42
N ALA A 120 -10.63 0.49 13.32
CA ALA A 120 -10.46 1.43 14.42
C ALA A 120 -11.79 2.01 14.93
N THR A 121 -12.80 2.21 14.05
CA THR A 121 -14.16 2.61 14.45
C THR A 121 -14.84 1.63 15.41
N ARG A 122 -14.45 0.35 15.36
CA ARG A 122 -15.01 -0.70 16.22
C ARG A 122 -14.19 -0.90 17.49
N VAL A 123 -12.88 -0.79 17.39
CA VAL A 123 -11.95 -1.04 18.51
C VAL A 123 -11.82 0.17 19.44
N ILE A 124 -11.89 1.39 18.89
CA ILE A 124 -11.78 2.65 19.64
C ILE A 124 -12.90 3.60 19.20
N PRO A 125 -14.16 3.36 19.59
CA PRO A 125 -15.33 4.08 19.04
C PRO A 125 -15.29 5.61 19.24
N GLU A 126 -14.61 6.08 20.28
CA GLU A 126 -14.48 7.51 20.61
C GLU A 126 -13.66 8.30 19.58
N TYR A 127 -12.57 7.70 19.08
CA TYR A 127 -11.62 8.33 18.15
C TYR A 127 -11.67 7.75 16.73
N GLY A 128 -12.33 6.61 16.57
CA GLY A 128 -12.36 5.84 15.34
C GLY A 128 -12.91 6.61 14.13
N PRO A 129 -14.04 7.34 14.24
CA PRO A 129 -14.53 8.18 13.15
C PRO A 129 -13.50 9.23 12.71
N GLN A 130 -12.85 9.91 13.66
CA GLN A 130 -11.82 10.92 13.36
C GLN A 130 -10.60 10.28 12.68
N ILE A 131 -10.13 9.13 13.18
CA ILE A 131 -9.04 8.36 12.57
C ILE A 131 -9.42 7.95 11.14
N GLN A 132 -10.64 7.47 10.94
CA GLN A 132 -11.11 7.03 9.64
C GLN A 132 -11.14 8.19 8.65
N THR A 133 -11.67 9.34 9.03
CA THR A 133 -11.65 10.56 8.22
C THR A 133 -10.23 10.98 7.84
N VAL A 134 -9.30 11.03 8.81
CA VAL A 134 -7.89 11.39 8.56
C VAL A 134 -7.23 10.42 7.59
N VAL A 135 -7.39 9.11 7.80
CA VAL A 135 -6.76 8.08 6.98
C VAL A 135 -7.34 8.05 5.58
N LEU A 136 -8.66 8.17 5.42
CA LEU A 136 -9.31 8.23 4.10
C LEU A 136 -8.82 9.42 3.29
N CYS A 137 -8.84 10.62 3.87
CA CYS A 137 -8.39 11.83 3.19
C CYS A 137 -6.91 11.77 2.81
N ALA A 138 -6.06 11.28 3.71
CA ALA A 138 -4.66 11.04 3.41
C ALA A 138 -4.48 10.00 2.29
N THR A 139 -5.29 8.94 2.27
CA THR A 139 -5.24 7.89 1.23
C THR A 139 -5.48 8.50 -0.14
N VAL A 140 -6.49 9.35 -0.29
CA VAL A 140 -6.80 10.03 -1.56
C VAL A 140 -5.61 10.84 -2.06
N ILE A 141 -4.99 11.64 -1.17
CA ILE A 141 -3.81 12.43 -1.52
C ILE A 141 -2.65 11.51 -1.94
N TYR A 142 -2.43 10.40 -1.21
CA TYR A 142 -1.39 9.43 -1.54
C TYR A 142 -1.66 8.61 -2.79
N GLU A 143 -2.92 8.33 -3.14
CA GLU A 143 -3.27 7.63 -4.37
C GLU A 143 -3.11 8.51 -5.61
N LEU A 144 -3.31 9.83 -5.47
CA LEU A 144 -3.08 10.78 -6.55
C LEU A 144 -1.59 11.09 -6.75
N VAL A 145 -0.85 11.32 -5.66
CA VAL A 145 0.54 11.78 -5.72
C VAL A 145 1.53 10.61 -5.70
N GLY A 146 1.21 9.54 -4.97
CA GLY A 146 2.09 8.40 -4.71
C GLY A 146 2.56 7.69 -5.99
N PRO A 147 1.67 7.28 -6.92
CA PRO A 147 2.09 6.61 -8.15
C PRO A 147 3.04 7.45 -9.00
N VAL A 148 2.84 8.78 -9.04
CA VAL A 148 3.73 9.71 -9.76
C VAL A 148 5.11 9.75 -9.11
N ILE A 149 5.16 9.91 -7.78
CA ILE A 149 6.42 9.90 -7.03
C ILE A 149 7.14 8.57 -7.20
N THR A 150 6.44 7.45 -7.05
CA THR A 150 7.00 6.10 -7.20
C THR A 150 7.54 5.89 -8.61
N LYS A 151 6.81 6.30 -9.65
CA LYS A 151 7.27 6.20 -11.04
C LYS A 151 8.57 6.99 -11.25
N ILE A 152 8.63 8.24 -10.79
CA ILE A 152 9.83 9.08 -10.90
C ILE A 152 11.00 8.48 -10.12
N ALA A 153 10.75 7.96 -8.92
CA ALA A 153 11.77 7.33 -8.08
C ALA A 153 12.36 6.08 -8.75
N LEU A 154 11.50 5.22 -9.31
CA LEU A 154 11.93 4.01 -10.03
C LEU A 154 12.66 4.35 -11.35
N GLN A 155 12.22 5.37 -12.08
CA GLN A 155 12.95 5.87 -13.25
C GLN A 155 14.35 6.39 -12.89
N ARG A 156 14.46 7.15 -11.79
CA ARG A 156 15.75 7.66 -11.30
C ARG A 156 16.63 6.60 -10.64
N ALA A 157 16.03 5.49 -10.22
CA ALA A 157 16.74 4.31 -9.75
C ALA A 157 17.30 3.46 -10.91
N GLY A 158 16.82 3.67 -12.15
CA GLY A 158 17.19 2.86 -13.31
C GLY A 158 16.35 1.60 -13.49
N GLU A 159 15.34 1.39 -12.65
CA GLU A 159 14.46 0.20 -12.66
C GLU A 159 13.40 0.25 -13.77
N ILE A 160 13.16 1.43 -14.34
CA ILE A 160 12.22 1.62 -15.46
C ILE A 160 12.97 2.24 -16.63
N ASN A 161 13.13 1.46 -17.71
CA ASN A 161 13.63 1.98 -18.99
C ASN A 161 12.50 2.64 -19.79
N PRO A 162 12.59 3.94 -20.13
CA PRO A 162 11.56 4.65 -20.91
C PRO A 162 11.31 4.03 -22.30
N ALA A 163 12.29 3.32 -22.86
CA ALA A 163 12.22 2.72 -24.19
C ALA A 163 11.33 1.46 -24.29
N GLN A 164 11.05 0.77 -23.18
CA GLN A 164 10.24 -0.46 -23.16
C GLN A 164 8.75 -0.23 -22.91
N GLN A 165 8.34 0.97 -22.48
CA GLN A 165 6.93 1.31 -22.21
C GLN A 165 6.15 1.74 -23.47
N ALA A 166 6.81 1.86 -24.62
CA ALA A 166 6.21 2.29 -25.89
C ALA A 166 6.02 1.15 -26.92
N ALA A 167 6.19 -0.11 -26.49
CA ALA A 167 5.96 -1.32 -27.28
C ALA A 167 4.82 -2.14 -26.65
#